data_AF-A0AAJ5YXT4-F1
#
_entry.id   AF-A0AAJ5YXT4-F1
#
_cell.length_a   1.000
_cell.length_b   1.000
_cell.length_c   1.000
_cell.angle_alpha   90.00
_cell.angle_beta   90.00
_cell.angle_gamma   90.00
#
_symmetry.space_group_name_H-M   'P 1'
#
loop_
_entity.id
_entity.type
_entity.pdbx_description
1 polymer ?
#
loop_
_entity_poly.entity_id
_entity_poly.type
_entity_poly.pdbx_seq_one_letter_code
_entity_poly.pdbx_strand_id
1 'polypeptide(L)'
;MVPRIGCVTARVSRGAKAALWPKISNIRSYSTGTLENEFSNSESASRTRRSITIEKPQVSAEPMYKELDKVGDVYEPFCHNHLPHPLAWKSAFSFTRQQSARHRYFVARRETVQEIVSKIGLDDPERKGQKVTVIEAYAGPGTITRELMKHPSVERVVALEQAPCFLPSLEELKKDPTMEGFHEKLRILPDSGFVWDSYDNMVDLGYLSNLENKIPRLGPNAPPMDWEAPSPIVFVAQIPNTVHGEQLFAQLIHAIPSGFWLFKFGRVKMVFVCGETVAIRALATPAQTKDRAKLGATVQCLSTPELLFSAEQLQPYADYFYPSIPSIGPRVPITNTFIPNANISSGLSKRNLSVLSIDPLKHALVSSRDMDSFEFLARNLFVLRTKPIAEALKHVAPGAANVLKMLAPTHPRMQSRPEQVILPETPVVALTNEQLAALAAVFEKWPFRPENLFEDGRMIRNSKTDKQFF
;
A
#
# COMPACT_ATOMS: atom_id res chain seq x y z
N MET A 1 -34.86 57.70 -20.72
CA MET A 1 -33.54 58.36 -20.76
C MET A 1 -32.53 57.44 -20.12
N VAL A 2 -31.52 57.04 -20.89
CA VAL A 2 -30.37 56.20 -20.52
C VAL A 2 -29.24 57.13 -20.04
N PRO A 3 -28.34 56.68 -19.16
CA PRO A 3 -26.98 56.51 -19.66
C PRO A 3 -26.36 55.15 -19.28
N ARG A 4 -25.75 54.55 -20.30
CA ARG A 4 -24.84 53.40 -20.25
C ARG A 4 -23.52 53.86 -19.61
N ILE A 5 -22.98 53.07 -18.69
CA ILE A 5 -21.61 53.21 -18.21
C ILE A 5 -20.79 52.06 -18.80
N GLY A 6 -19.72 52.45 -19.49
CA GLY A 6 -18.91 51.63 -20.37
C GLY A 6 -18.02 50.62 -19.65
N CYS A 7 -17.86 49.48 -20.31
CA CYS A 7 -16.87 48.47 -20.05
C CYS A 7 -15.48 48.98 -20.49
N VAL A 8 -14.52 49.03 -19.57
CA VAL A 8 -13.10 49.27 -19.88
C VAL A 8 -12.34 47.97 -19.69
N THR A 9 -11.90 47.40 -20.81
CA THR A 9 -11.01 46.24 -20.86
C THR A 9 -9.57 46.67 -20.57
N ALA A 10 -9.05 46.29 -19.40
CA ALA A 10 -7.62 46.40 -19.07
C ALA A 10 -6.93 45.07 -19.37
N ARG A 11 -6.12 45.07 -20.43
CA ARG A 11 -5.22 43.99 -20.85
C ARG A 11 -3.96 44.05 -19.98
N VAL A 12 -3.76 43.10 -19.08
CA VAL A 12 -2.49 42.94 -18.35
C VAL A 12 -1.84 41.63 -18.76
N SER A 13 -0.84 41.76 -19.62
CA SER A 13 0.13 40.73 -19.94
C SER A 13 1.16 40.60 -18.80
N ARG A 14 1.17 39.44 -18.14
CA ARG A 14 2.32 38.90 -17.38
C ARG A 14 2.29 37.39 -17.64
N GLY A 15 3.18 36.81 -18.43
CA GLY A 15 4.62 36.78 -18.19
C GLY A 15 4.95 35.49 -17.44
N ALA A 16 4.69 34.34 -18.07
CA ALA A 16 5.02 33.02 -17.55
C ALA A 16 6.55 32.84 -17.56
N LYS A 17 7.18 32.85 -16.37
CA LYS A 17 8.55 32.39 -16.19
C LYS A 17 8.50 30.88 -15.97
N ALA A 18 8.80 30.12 -17.01
CA ALA A 18 9.16 28.72 -16.92
C ALA A 18 10.53 28.62 -16.20
N ALA A 19 10.55 27.93 -15.06
CA ALA A 19 11.78 27.56 -14.39
C ALA A 19 12.40 26.39 -15.16
N LEU A 20 13.48 26.66 -15.90
CA LEU A 20 14.34 25.65 -16.49
C LEU A 20 15.00 24.84 -15.37
N TRP A 21 14.72 23.53 -15.33
CA TRP A 21 15.56 22.56 -14.65
C TRP A 21 16.71 22.15 -15.58
N PRO A 22 17.99 22.19 -15.14
CA PRO A 22 19.11 21.78 -15.96
C PRO A 22 19.20 20.26 -16.07
N LYS A 23 19.23 19.78 -17.33
CA LYS A 23 19.63 18.42 -17.70
C LYS A 23 21.07 18.18 -17.25
N ILE A 24 21.28 17.25 -16.31
CA ILE A 24 22.60 16.67 -16.05
C ILE A 24 22.71 15.42 -16.93
N SER A 25 23.29 15.61 -18.12
CA SER A 25 23.90 14.55 -18.91
C SER A 25 25.36 14.43 -18.50
N ASN A 26 25.78 13.30 -17.93
CA ASN A 26 27.17 12.86 -17.94
C ASN A 26 27.25 11.35 -17.74
N ILE A 27 27.07 10.62 -18.84
CA ILE A 27 27.55 9.25 -19.02
C ILE A 27 29.06 9.37 -19.25
N ARG A 28 29.86 8.94 -18.29
CA ARG A 28 31.29 8.67 -18.50
C ARG A 28 31.47 7.17 -18.74
N SER A 29 31.68 6.83 -19.99
CA SER A 29 32.29 5.59 -20.45
C SER A 29 33.71 5.47 -19.89
N TYR A 30 34.00 4.37 -19.21
CA TYR A 30 35.38 3.93 -18.99
C TYR A 30 35.64 2.72 -19.88
N SER A 31 36.43 2.96 -20.93
CA SER A 31 37.14 1.96 -21.72
C SER A 31 38.63 2.14 -21.46
N THR A 32 39.29 1.11 -20.95
CA THR A 32 40.75 0.85 -20.98
C THR A 32 40.92 -0.46 -20.21
N GLY A 33 41.67 -1.46 -20.63
CA GLY A 33 42.59 -1.63 -21.73
C GLY A 33 43.17 -3.04 -21.56
N THR A 34 43.40 -3.69 -22.69
CA THR A 34 44.10 -4.95 -22.84
C THR A 34 45.53 -4.86 -22.29
N LEU A 35 45.95 -5.85 -21.50
CA LEU A 35 47.35 -6.21 -21.34
C LEU A 35 47.49 -7.72 -21.51
N GLU A 36 48.20 -8.07 -22.57
CA GLU A 36 48.80 -9.36 -22.83
C GLU A 36 49.81 -9.68 -21.71
N ASN A 37 49.84 -10.94 -21.27
CA ASN A 37 51.10 -11.57 -20.96
C ASN A 37 50.97 -13.09 -21.01
N GLU A 38 51.82 -13.66 -21.86
CA GLU A 38 52.15 -15.07 -21.99
C GLU A 38 52.71 -15.62 -20.68
N PHE A 39 52.33 -16.84 -20.28
CA PHE A 39 53.27 -17.84 -19.80
C PHE A 39 52.64 -19.24 -19.89
N SER A 40 53.51 -20.18 -20.24
CA SER A 40 53.32 -21.51 -20.80
C SER A 40 52.94 -22.63 -19.82
N ASN A 41 52.24 -23.62 -20.38
CA ASN A 41 52.29 -25.08 -20.14
C ASN A 41 52.10 -25.67 -18.72
N SER A 42 51.00 -26.41 -18.54
CA SER A 42 51.07 -27.85 -18.22
C SER A 42 49.75 -28.61 -18.48
N GLU A 43 49.88 -29.68 -19.27
CA GLU A 43 49.21 -31.00 -19.27
C GLU A 43 47.70 -31.18 -18.97
N SER A 44 46.98 -31.44 -20.06
CA SER A 44 46.10 -32.60 -20.32
C SER A 44 45.34 -33.30 -19.18
N ALA A 45 44.00 -33.22 -19.24
CA ALA A 45 43.12 -34.38 -19.08
C ALA A 45 41.81 -34.18 -19.87
N SER A 46 41.60 -35.04 -20.85
CA SER A 46 40.45 -35.08 -21.75
C SER A 46 39.17 -35.50 -21.03
N ARG A 47 38.10 -34.73 -21.18
CA ARG A 47 36.73 -35.17 -20.86
C ARG A 47 35.78 -34.77 -21.99
N THR A 48 35.35 -35.80 -22.72
CA THR A 48 34.40 -35.80 -23.83
C THR A 48 33.07 -35.14 -23.42
N ARG A 49 32.76 -33.97 -24.00
CA ARG A 49 31.44 -33.33 -23.89
C ARG A 49 30.46 -34.06 -24.82
N ARG A 50 29.49 -34.79 -24.26
CA ARG A 50 28.25 -35.14 -24.95
C ARG A 50 27.39 -33.87 -25.05
N SER A 51 27.07 -33.44 -26.27
CA SER A 51 26.07 -32.42 -26.52
C SER A 51 24.69 -32.99 -26.23
N ILE A 52 24.04 -32.50 -25.19
CA ILE A 52 22.61 -32.74 -24.96
C ILE A 52 21.88 -31.68 -25.76
N THR A 53 21.23 -32.13 -26.84
CA THR A 53 20.27 -31.32 -27.59
C THR A 53 19.06 -31.07 -26.68
N ILE A 54 18.87 -29.82 -26.26
CA ILE A 54 17.68 -29.42 -25.49
C ILE A 54 16.54 -29.26 -26.49
N GLU A 55 15.68 -30.26 -26.57
CA GLU A 55 14.39 -30.13 -27.26
C GLU A 55 13.53 -29.09 -26.53
N LYS A 56 12.90 -28.20 -27.31
CA LYS A 56 11.93 -27.24 -26.79
C LYS A 56 10.73 -28.02 -26.21
N PRO A 57 10.30 -27.76 -24.97
CA PRO A 57 9.17 -28.47 -24.39
C PRO A 57 7.89 -28.12 -25.17
N GLN A 58 7.19 -29.14 -25.64
CA GLN A 58 5.83 -29.02 -26.15
C GLN A 58 4.92 -28.61 -24.98
N VAL A 59 4.14 -27.55 -25.19
CA VAL A 59 3.10 -27.10 -24.25
C VAL A 59 2.01 -28.16 -24.23
N SER A 60 1.89 -28.91 -23.14
CA SER A 60 0.82 -29.90 -22.98
C SER A 60 -0.49 -29.20 -22.60
N ALA A 61 -1.61 -29.75 -23.06
CA ALA A 61 -2.96 -29.25 -22.74
C ALA A 61 -3.42 -29.67 -21.32
N GLU A 62 -2.62 -30.49 -20.62
CA GLU A 62 -2.95 -30.94 -19.28
C GLU A 62 -2.44 -29.93 -18.24
N PRO A 63 -3.25 -29.63 -17.20
CA PRO A 63 -2.81 -28.71 -16.16
C PRO A 63 -1.51 -29.18 -15.49
N MET A 64 -0.59 -28.25 -15.19
CA MET A 64 0.75 -28.56 -14.66
C MET A 64 0.77 -29.41 -13.37
N TYR A 65 -0.36 -29.50 -12.65
CA TYR A 65 -0.46 -30.34 -11.45
C TYR A 65 -0.78 -31.81 -11.74
N LYS A 66 -1.15 -32.19 -12.97
CA LYS A 66 -1.54 -33.56 -13.33
C LYS A 66 -0.39 -34.50 -13.69
N GLU A 67 0.85 -34.01 -13.78
CA GLU A 67 2.02 -34.89 -14.02
C GLU A 67 2.34 -35.85 -12.86
N LEU A 68 1.62 -35.76 -11.73
CA LEU A 68 1.73 -36.68 -10.60
C LEU A 68 0.44 -37.49 -10.44
N ASP A 69 0.37 -38.61 -11.16
CA ASP A 69 -0.69 -39.60 -11.01
C ASP A 69 -0.81 -40.05 -9.53
N LYS A 70 -2.00 -39.86 -8.95
CA LYS A 70 -2.46 -40.33 -7.63
C LYS A 70 -2.00 -39.53 -6.40
N VAL A 71 -2.19 -38.22 -6.42
CA VAL A 71 -2.19 -37.44 -5.18
C VAL A 71 -3.64 -37.34 -4.66
N GLY A 72 -3.87 -37.77 -3.42
CA GLY A 72 -5.22 -37.78 -2.81
C GLY A 72 -5.85 -36.39 -2.63
N ASP A 73 -7.15 -36.40 -2.37
CA ASP A 73 -8.11 -35.30 -2.11
C ASP A 73 -7.49 -34.06 -1.40
N VAL A 74 -6.59 -34.25 -0.43
CA VAL A 74 -6.06 -33.20 0.47
C VAL A 74 -5.40 -32.00 -0.24
N TYR A 75 -4.82 -32.15 -1.43
CA TYR A 75 -4.17 -31.05 -2.15
C TYR A 75 -5.04 -30.38 -3.22
N GLU A 76 -6.19 -30.97 -3.56
CA GLU A 76 -7.09 -30.46 -4.59
C GLU A 76 -7.50 -28.98 -4.36
N PRO A 77 -7.79 -28.52 -3.12
CA PRO A 77 -8.11 -27.12 -2.85
C PRO A 77 -6.98 -26.13 -3.15
N PHE A 78 -5.74 -26.61 -3.26
CA PHE A 78 -4.55 -25.79 -3.50
C PHE A 78 -4.06 -25.85 -4.95
N CYS A 79 -4.63 -26.71 -5.78
CA CYS A 79 -4.25 -26.81 -7.18
C CYS A 79 -4.76 -25.58 -7.95
N HIS A 80 -3.89 -24.95 -8.72
CA HIS A 80 -4.26 -23.93 -9.70
C HIS A 80 -3.66 -24.37 -11.03
N ASN A 81 -4.41 -24.24 -12.12
CA ASN A 81 -4.03 -24.84 -13.40
C ASN A 81 -2.71 -24.30 -13.96
N HIS A 82 -2.43 -23.02 -13.69
CA HIS A 82 -1.20 -22.33 -14.07
C HIS A 82 -0.05 -22.48 -13.06
N LEU A 83 -0.25 -23.20 -11.95
CA LEU A 83 0.77 -23.44 -10.94
C LEU A 83 1.20 -24.90 -10.94
N PRO A 84 2.47 -25.18 -10.62
CA PRO A 84 2.91 -26.55 -10.43
C PRO A 84 2.14 -27.17 -9.25
N HIS A 85 2.11 -28.50 -9.20
CA HIS A 85 1.49 -29.23 -8.08
C HIS A 85 1.98 -28.69 -6.71
N PRO A 86 1.13 -28.54 -5.68
CA PRO A 86 1.51 -27.97 -4.38
C PRO A 86 2.77 -28.58 -3.74
N LEU A 87 3.03 -29.86 -3.96
CA LEU A 87 4.25 -30.55 -3.50
C LEU A 87 5.55 -29.96 -4.08
N ALA A 88 5.49 -29.35 -5.26
CA ALA A 88 6.62 -28.69 -5.92
C ALA A 88 6.76 -27.21 -5.54
N TRP A 89 5.86 -26.63 -4.74
CA TRP A 89 5.91 -25.20 -4.40
C TRP A 89 7.17 -24.82 -3.61
N LYS A 90 7.72 -25.74 -2.81
CA LYS A 90 8.93 -25.48 -2.02
C LYS A 90 10.15 -25.28 -2.90
N SER A 91 10.24 -26.00 -4.02
CA SER A 91 11.31 -25.84 -5.01
C SER A 91 11.02 -24.70 -5.97
N ALA A 92 9.75 -24.50 -6.36
CA ALA A 92 9.34 -23.45 -7.29
C ALA A 92 9.44 -22.03 -6.69
N PHE A 93 9.03 -21.85 -5.43
CA PHE A 93 8.96 -20.54 -4.78
C PHE A 93 10.04 -20.39 -3.72
N SER A 94 11.13 -19.70 -4.08
CA SER A 94 12.31 -19.57 -3.21
C SER A 94 12.25 -18.36 -2.27
N PHE A 95 11.37 -18.43 -1.25
CA PHE A 95 11.16 -17.35 -0.26
C PHE A 95 12.42 -16.97 0.55
N THR A 96 13.40 -17.87 0.69
CA THR A 96 14.60 -17.61 1.51
C THR A 96 15.77 -17.02 0.71
N ARG A 97 15.88 -17.38 -0.57
CA ARG A 97 17.03 -17.02 -1.42
C ARG A 97 16.88 -15.64 -2.04
N GLN A 98 15.66 -15.23 -2.42
CA GLN A 98 15.42 -13.96 -3.08
C GLN A 98 14.95 -12.88 -2.10
N GLN A 99 15.67 -11.76 -2.02
CA GLN A 99 15.36 -10.67 -1.08
C GLN A 99 13.94 -10.11 -1.28
N SER A 100 13.48 -9.97 -2.52
CA SER A 100 12.14 -9.49 -2.87
C SER A 100 11.01 -10.48 -2.55
N ALA A 101 11.33 -11.77 -2.37
CA ALA A 101 10.41 -12.82 -1.97
C ALA A 101 10.43 -13.11 -0.46
N ARG A 102 11.41 -12.56 0.28
CA ARG A 102 11.50 -12.77 1.74
C ARG A 102 10.28 -12.21 2.44
N HIS A 103 9.77 -13.00 3.38
CA HIS A 103 8.59 -12.65 4.20
C HIS A 103 7.28 -12.45 3.41
N ARG A 104 7.27 -12.86 2.14
CA ARG A 104 6.07 -12.93 1.32
C ARG A 104 5.29 -14.20 1.65
N TYR A 105 4.00 -14.12 1.39
CA TYR A 105 3.07 -15.23 1.39
C TYR A 105 2.06 -14.99 0.27
N PHE A 106 1.26 -15.99 -0.03
CA PHE A 106 0.06 -15.82 -0.85
C PHE A 106 -1.09 -16.68 -0.32
N VAL A 107 -2.32 -16.25 -0.56
CA VAL A 107 -3.53 -17.06 -0.34
C VAL A 107 -3.49 -18.23 -1.32
N ALA A 108 -3.33 -19.42 -0.79
CA ALA A 108 -3.09 -20.63 -1.57
C ALA A 108 -4.37 -21.40 -1.89
N ARG A 109 -5.34 -21.41 -0.95
CA ARG A 109 -6.59 -22.17 -1.09
C ARG A 109 -7.55 -21.49 -2.06
N ARG A 110 -8.04 -22.24 -3.05
CA ARG A 110 -8.86 -21.74 -4.16
C ARG A 110 -10.19 -21.16 -3.69
N GLU A 111 -10.90 -21.86 -2.81
CA GLU A 111 -12.21 -21.39 -2.31
C GLU A 111 -12.06 -20.08 -1.55
N THR A 112 -11.00 -19.95 -0.75
CA THR A 112 -10.71 -18.72 -0.01
C THR A 112 -10.40 -17.56 -0.95
N VAL A 113 -9.65 -17.77 -2.02
CA VAL A 113 -9.41 -16.74 -3.03
C VAL A 113 -10.73 -16.30 -3.69
N GLN A 114 -11.60 -17.25 -4.05
CA GLN A 114 -12.90 -16.94 -4.65
C GLN A 114 -13.79 -16.12 -3.69
N GLU A 115 -13.80 -16.48 -2.41
CA GLU A 115 -14.55 -15.77 -1.38
C GLU A 115 -13.96 -14.38 -1.09
N ILE A 116 -12.63 -14.22 -1.18
CA ILE A 116 -12.00 -12.89 -1.12
C ILE A 116 -12.48 -12.03 -2.27
N VAL A 117 -12.41 -12.53 -3.51
CA VAL A 117 -12.81 -11.78 -4.71
C VAL A 117 -14.28 -11.38 -4.68
N SER A 118 -15.17 -12.27 -4.20
CA SER A 118 -16.60 -11.96 -4.09
C SER A 118 -16.91 -10.86 -3.06
N LYS A 119 -16.06 -10.67 -2.04
CA LYS A 119 -16.21 -9.63 -1.01
C LYS A 119 -15.49 -8.32 -1.30
N ILE A 120 -14.73 -8.20 -2.40
CA ILE A 120 -14.05 -6.94 -2.76
C ILE A 120 -15.06 -5.79 -3.02
N GLY A 121 -16.28 -6.12 -3.42
CA GLY A 121 -17.29 -5.12 -3.83
C GLY A 121 -17.09 -4.64 -5.27
N LEU A 122 -16.73 -5.56 -6.17
CA LEU A 122 -16.60 -5.28 -7.61
C LEU A 122 -17.97 -5.03 -8.29
N ASP A 123 -19.04 -5.59 -7.72
CA ASP A 123 -20.42 -5.44 -8.19
C ASP A 123 -21.24 -4.43 -7.37
N ASP A 124 -20.57 -3.54 -6.63
CA ASP A 124 -21.25 -2.53 -5.81
C ASP A 124 -22.23 -1.68 -6.67
N PRO A 125 -23.50 -1.55 -6.27
CA PRO A 125 -24.48 -0.73 -6.97
C PRO A 125 -24.03 0.72 -7.21
N GLU A 126 -23.19 1.31 -6.33
CA GLU A 126 -22.63 2.65 -6.53
C GLU A 126 -21.83 2.76 -7.85
N ARG A 127 -21.29 1.64 -8.36
CA ARG A 127 -20.52 1.58 -9.61
C ARG A 127 -21.39 1.56 -10.86
N LYS A 128 -22.71 1.37 -10.74
CA LYS A 128 -23.67 1.42 -11.86
C LYS A 128 -23.29 0.51 -13.04
N GLY A 129 -22.71 -0.66 -12.75
CA GLY A 129 -22.27 -1.63 -13.76
C GLY A 129 -21.01 -1.24 -14.54
N GLN A 130 -20.32 -0.16 -14.15
CA GLN A 130 -19.04 0.22 -14.75
C GLN A 130 -17.99 -0.87 -14.50
N LYS A 131 -17.27 -1.25 -15.56
CA LYS A 131 -16.17 -2.21 -15.43
C LYS A 131 -15.00 -1.60 -14.65
N VAL A 132 -14.28 -2.46 -13.95
CA VAL A 132 -13.18 -2.11 -13.05
C VAL A 132 -11.85 -2.57 -13.64
N THR A 133 -10.83 -1.74 -13.49
CA THR A 133 -9.43 -2.14 -13.62
C THR A 133 -8.87 -2.40 -12.24
N VAL A 134 -8.38 -3.60 -12.00
CA VAL A 134 -7.77 -3.97 -10.73
C VAL A 134 -6.25 -3.82 -10.83
N ILE A 135 -5.67 -3.06 -9.92
CA ILE A 135 -4.22 -2.97 -9.73
C ILE A 135 -3.88 -3.89 -8.57
N GLU A 136 -3.22 -5.01 -8.86
CA GLU A 136 -2.85 -6.00 -7.87
C GLU A 136 -1.36 -5.89 -7.51
N ALA A 137 -1.06 -5.28 -6.38
CA ALA A 137 0.30 -5.24 -5.85
C ALA A 137 0.65 -6.52 -5.11
N TYR A 138 1.89 -6.98 -5.27
CA TYR A 138 2.36 -8.22 -4.64
C TYR A 138 1.52 -9.43 -5.09
N ALA A 139 1.20 -9.50 -6.38
CA ALA A 139 0.35 -10.54 -6.98
C ALA A 139 0.82 -11.98 -6.68
N GLY A 140 2.11 -12.15 -6.39
CA GLY A 140 2.70 -13.45 -6.11
C GLY A 140 2.54 -14.36 -7.33
N PRO A 141 2.26 -15.66 -7.15
CA PRO A 141 2.07 -16.57 -8.26
C PRO A 141 0.72 -16.39 -8.99
N GLY A 142 -0.08 -15.39 -8.63
CA GLY A 142 -1.31 -15.04 -9.34
C GLY A 142 -2.55 -15.85 -8.95
N THR A 143 -2.64 -16.29 -7.70
CA THR A 143 -3.84 -17.00 -7.20
C THR A 143 -5.05 -16.07 -7.20
N ILE A 144 -4.94 -14.88 -6.60
CA ILE A 144 -5.99 -13.84 -6.63
C ILE A 144 -6.16 -13.28 -8.05
N THR A 145 -5.06 -13.00 -8.76
CA THR A 145 -5.08 -12.57 -10.17
C THR A 145 -6.01 -13.41 -11.04
N ARG A 146 -5.91 -14.74 -10.94
CA ARG A 146 -6.71 -15.67 -11.74
C ARG A 146 -8.21 -15.52 -11.50
N GLU A 147 -8.65 -15.41 -10.25
CA GLU A 147 -10.07 -15.25 -9.94
C GLU A 147 -10.59 -13.84 -10.27
N LEU A 148 -9.74 -12.80 -10.13
CA LEU A 148 -10.06 -11.45 -10.60
C LEU A 148 -10.31 -11.41 -12.11
N MET A 149 -9.51 -12.11 -12.92
CA MET A 149 -9.68 -12.15 -14.37
C MET A 149 -11.03 -12.74 -14.78
N LYS A 150 -11.50 -13.78 -14.07
CA LYS A 150 -12.80 -14.41 -14.35
C LYS A 150 -13.98 -13.51 -14.00
N HIS A 151 -13.80 -12.58 -13.09
CA HIS A 151 -14.88 -11.74 -12.60
C HIS A 151 -15.49 -10.91 -13.74
N PRO A 152 -16.83 -10.92 -13.92
CA PRO A 152 -17.47 -10.26 -15.05
C PRO A 152 -17.27 -8.74 -15.02
N SER A 153 -17.28 -8.12 -13.83
CA SER A 153 -17.09 -6.67 -13.67
C SER A 153 -15.64 -6.21 -13.80
N VAL A 154 -14.68 -7.13 -13.95
CA VAL A 154 -13.27 -6.78 -14.17
C VAL A 154 -12.98 -6.72 -15.67
N GLU A 155 -12.56 -5.56 -16.17
CA GLU A 155 -12.08 -5.36 -17.54
C GLU A 155 -10.60 -5.72 -17.66
N ARG A 156 -9.81 -5.40 -16.64
CA ARG A 156 -8.35 -5.58 -16.65
C ARG A 156 -7.80 -5.82 -15.25
N VAL A 157 -6.75 -6.64 -15.17
CA VAL A 157 -5.93 -6.86 -13.98
C VAL A 157 -4.49 -6.49 -14.33
N VAL A 158 -3.93 -5.50 -13.64
CA VAL A 158 -2.52 -5.11 -13.71
C VAL A 158 -1.83 -5.75 -12.51
N ALA A 159 -1.10 -6.84 -12.74
CA ALA A 159 -0.36 -7.56 -11.70
C ALA A 159 1.04 -6.95 -11.54
N LEU A 160 1.29 -6.28 -10.41
CA LEU A 160 2.60 -5.74 -10.04
C LEU A 160 3.35 -6.77 -9.20
N GLU A 161 4.41 -7.34 -9.76
CA GLU A 161 5.26 -8.30 -9.07
C GLU A 161 6.74 -8.11 -9.38
N GLN A 162 7.52 -7.75 -8.36
CA GLN A 162 8.97 -7.56 -8.48
C GLN A 162 9.77 -8.85 -8.23
N ALA A 163 9.19 -9.88 -7.62
CA ALA A 163 9.93 -11.08 -7.24
C ALA A 163 10.07 -12.04 -8.44
N PRO A 164 11.30 -12.30 -8.92
CA PRO A 164 11.50 -13.11 -10.12
C PRO A 164 11.00 -14.55 -10.00
N CYS A 165 10.88 -15.11 -8.80
CA CYS A 165 10.33 -16.46 -8.61
C CYS A 165 8.83 -16.58 -8.91
N PHE A 166 8.09 -15.47 -8.93
CA PHE A 166 6.65 -15.47 -9.18
C PHE A 166 6.27 -15.09 -10.62
N LEU A 167 7.11 -14.31 -11.30
CA LEU A 167 6.88 -13.86 -12.67
C LEU A 167 6.61 -15.02 -13.66
N PRO A 168 7.35 -16.15 -13.65
CA PRO A 168 7.04 -17.27 -14.53
C PRO A 168 5.63 -17.82 -14.34
N SER A 169 5.14 -17.90 -13.11
CA SER A 169 3.77 -18.37 -12.85
C SER A 169 2.71 -17.41 -13.41
N LEU A 170 2.94 -16.10 -13.35
CA LEU A 170 2.04 -15.12 -13.97
C LEU A 170 2.05 -15.24 -15.51
N GLU A 171 3.20 -15.50 -16.11
CA GLU A 171 3.29 -15.74 -17.56
C GLU A 171 2.61 -17.05 -17.97
N GLU A 172 2.68 -18.10 -17.13
CA GLU A 172 1.93 -19.34 -17.35
C GLU A 172 0.42 -19.11 -17.17
N LEU A 173 -0.02 -18.25 -16.26
CA LEU A 173 -1.44 -17.88 -16.14
C LEU A 173 -1.99 -17.26 -17.43
N LYS A 174 -1.16 -16.49 -18.15
CA LYS A 174 -1.53 -15.90 -19.44
C LYS A 174 -1.70 -16.95 -20.55
N LYS A 175 -1.14 -18.15 -20.38
CA LYS A 175 -1.19 -19.26 -21.33
C LYS A 175 -2.13 -20.38 -20.91
N ASP A 176 -2.64 -20.35 -19.68
CA ASP A 176 -3.52 -21.37 -19.09
C ASP A 176 -4.75 -21.59 -20.00
N PRO A 177 -4.92 -22.78 -20.60
CA PRO A 177 -6.05 -23.07 -21.48
C PRO A 177 -7.41 -22.89 -20.81
N THR A 178 -7.49 -23.03 -19.48
CA THR A 178 -8.75 -22.85 -18.73
C THR A 178 -9.12 -21.39 -18.50
N MET A 179 -8.25 -20.49 -18.94
CA MET A 179 -8.46 -19.04 -18.93
C MET A 179 -8.73 -18.49 -20.33
N GLU A 180 -9.06 -19.36 -21.31
CA GLU A 180 -9.48 -18.95 -22.65
C GLU A 180 -10.61 -17.92 -22.57
N GLY A 181 -10.49 -16.84 -23.37
CA GLY A 181 -11.41 -15.68 -23.31
C GLY A 181 -11.10 -14.65 -22.23
N PHE A 182 -10.21 -14.94 -21.27
CA PHE A 182 -9.84 -14.01 -20.20
C PHE A 182 -8.38 -13.52 -20.29
N HIS A 183 -7.54 -14.12 -21.13
CA HIS A 183 -6.10 -13.81 -21.23
C HIS A 183 -5.80 -12.32 -21.46
N GLU A 184 -6.62 -11.64 -22.26
CA GLU A 184 -6.43 -10.21 -22.56
C GLU A 184 -6.64 -9.27 -21.37
N LYS A 185 -7.32 -9.75 -20.32
CA LYS A 185 -7.50 -8.98 -19.09
C LYS A 185 -6.20 -8.84 -18.31
N LEU A 186 -5.25 -9.76 -18.44
CA LEU A 186 -4.02 -9.75 -17.66
C LEU A 186 -2.95 -8.86 -18.31
N ARG A 187 -2.36 -7.98 -17.51
CA ARG A 187 -1.15 -7.24 -17.82
C ARG A 187 -0.17 -7.38 -16.66
N ILE A 188 1.02 -7.90 -16.92
CA ILE A 188 2.06 -8.15 -15.91
C ILE A 188 3.06 -7.00 -15.97
N LEU A 189 3.26 -6.32 -14.83
CA LEU A 189 4.26 -5.28 -14.66
C LEU A 189 5.30 -5.79 -13.66
N PRO A 190 6.54 -6.13 -14.09
CA PRO A 190 7.58 -6.67 -13.22
C PRO A 190 8.23 -5.59 -12.35
N ASP A 191 7.42 -4.92 -11.54
CA ASP A 191 7.78 -3.75 -10.73
C ASP A 191 7.19 -3.87 -9.31
N SER A 192 7.61 -2.97 -8.42
CA SER A 192 7.24 -2.97 -7.01
C SER A 192 5.87 -2.34 -6.77
N GLY A 193 5.07 -2.95 -5.91
CA GLY A 193 3.92 -2.26 -5.31
C GLY A 193 4.28 -1.25 -4.23
N PHE A 194 5.57 -1.12 -3.86
CA PHE A 194 6.03 -0.20 -2.82
C PHE A 194 6.61 1.11 -3.37
N VAL A 195 7.17 1.07 -4.59
CA VAL A 195 7.88 2.21 -5.16
C VAL A 195 6.88 3.09 -5.91
N TRP A 196 6.97 4.40 -5.68
CA TRP A 196 6.04 5.38 -6.25
C TRP A 196 6.14 5.45 -7.77
N ASP A 197 7.37 5.40 -8.30
CA ASP A 197 7.66 5.44 -9.73
C ASP A 197 6.99 4.31 -10.50
N SER A 198 6.73 3.16 -9.87
CA SER A 198 6.08 2.01 -10.51
C SER A 198 4.69 2.34 -11.05
N TYR A 199 4.01 3.32 -10.45
CA TYR A 199 2.68 3.72 -10.86
C TYR A 199 2.66 4.78 -11.95
N ASP A 200 3.71 5.58 -12.04
CA ASP A 200 3.92 6.44 -13.20
C ASP A 200 4.39 5.60 -14.39
N ASN A 201 5.32 4.67 -14.19
CA ASN A 201 5.70 3.66 -15.19
C ASN A 201 4.49 2.89 -15.72
N MET A 202 3.57 2.47 -14.84
CA MET A 202 2.34 1.79 -15.22
C MET A 202 1.48 2.63 -16.19
N VAL A 203 1.40 3.94 -15.96
CA VAL A 203 0.69 4.87 -16.85
C VAL A 203 1.44 5.04 -18.16
N ASP A 204 2.74 5.34 -18.09
CA ASP A 204 3.59 5.64 -19.24
C ASP A 204 3.72 4.45 -20.21
N LEU A 205 3.75 3.24 -19.67
CA LEU A 205 3.80 2.00 -20.44
C LEU A 205 2.40 1.55 -20.94
N GLY A 206 1.36 2.32 -20.68
CA GLY A 206 0.01 2.08 -21.23
C GLY A 206 -0.77 0.95 -20.56
N TYR A 207 -0.39 0.52 -19.35
CA TYR A 207 -1.14 -0.52 -18.62
C TYR A 207 -2.57 -0.08 -18.26
N LEU A 208 -2.78 1.23 -18.08
CA LEU A 208 -4.09 1.83 -17.84
C LEU A 208 -4.77 2.40 -19.10
N SER A 209 -4.30 2.06 -20.30
CA SER A 209 -4.84 2.55 -21.58
C SER A 209 -6.36 2.38 -21.75
N ASN A 210 -6.96 1.34 -21.16
CA ASN A 210 -8.42 1.15 -21.23
C ASN A 210 -9.22 2.21 -20.49
N LEU A 211 -8.57 2.97 -19.59
CA LEU A 211 -9.17 4.06 -18.82
C LEU A 211 -8.85 5.44 -19.39
N GLU A 212 -8.08 5.53 -20.48
CA GLU A 212 -7.70 6.80 -21.07
C GLU A 212 -8.95 7.62 -21.45
N ASN A 213 -8.99 8.88 -21.04
CA ASN A 213 -10.11 9.80 -21.19
C ASN A 213 -11.41 9.38 -20.47
N LYS A 214 -11.38 8.31 -19.65
CA LYS A 214 -12.51 7.87 -18.80
C LYS A 214 -12.35 8.27 -17.34
N ILE A 215 -11.14 8.61 -16.92
CA ILE A 215 -10.83 9.00 -15.54
C ILE A 215 -9.98 10.28 -15.47
N PRO A 216 -10.02 10.99 -14.33
CA PRO A 216 -9.26 12.22 -14.16
C PRO A 216 -7.77 12.01 -14.39
N ARG A 217 -7.10 13.01 -15.00
CA ARG A 217 -5.64 13.04 -15.19
C ARG A 217 -5.05 11.89 -16.02
N LEU A 218 -5.86 11.16 -16.79
CA LEU A 218 -5.39 10.13 -17.71
C LEU A 218 -5.87 10.41 -19.14
N GLY A 219 -4.94 10.84 -20.01
CA GLY A 219 -5.22 11.19 -21.41
C GLY A 219 -5.51 12.67 -21.63
N PRO A 220 -5.50 13.13 -22.90
CA PRO A 220 -5.66 14.54 -23.27
C PRO A 220 -7.06 15.10 -22.99
N ASN A 221 -8.09 14.24 -23.00
CA ASN A 221 -9.49 14.59 -22.78
C ASN A 221 -10.01 14.00 -21.47
N ALA A 222 -9.14 13.89 -20.46
CA ALA A 222 -9.52 13.37 -19.15
C ALA A 222 -10.65 14.21 -18.52
N PRO A 223 -11.70 13.57 -17.97
CA PRO A 223 -12.76 14.27 -17.26
C PRO A 223 -12.23 15.00 -16.01
N PRO A 224 -12.97 15.99 -15.48
CA PRO A 224 -12.65 16.58 -14.19
C PRO A 224 -12.74 15.54 -13.05
N MET A 225 -12.08 15.82 -11.94
CA MET A 225 -12.17 14.98 -10.74
C MET A 225 -13.60 14.92 -10.21
N ASP A 226 -14.14 13.71 -10.08
CA ASP A 226 -15.35 13.41 -9.33
C ASP A 226 -14.98 12.51 -8.15
N TRP A 227 -14.91 13.09 -6.95
CA TRP A 227 -14.55 12.38 -5.72
C TRP A 227 -15.74 11.66 -5.08
N GLU A 228 -16.97 12.05 -5.44
CA GLU A 228 -18.18 11.44 -4.92
C GLU A 228 -18.38 10.05 -5.53
N ALA A 229 -18.10 9.93 -6.82
CA ALA A 229 -18.15 8.67 -7.55
C ALA A 229 -17.00 7.72 -7.14
N PRO A 230 -17.27 6.39 -7.09
CA PRO A 230 -16.20 5.41 -6.92
C PRO A 230 -15.27 5.45 -8.14
N SER A 231 -13.96 5.30 -7.90
CA SER A 231 -13.02 5.15 -9.01
C SER A 231 -13.27 3.83 -9.76
N PRO A 232 -13.13 3.77 -11.09
CA PRO A 232 -13.10 2.51 -11.83
C PRO A 232 -11.79 1.73 -11.60
N ILE A 233 -10.89 2.25 -10.76
CA ILE A 233 -9.73 1.52 -10.26
C ILE A 233 -10.05 0.93 -8.89
N VAL A 234 -9.68 -0.33 -8.70
CA VAL A 234 -9.62 -0.99 -7.39
C VAL A 234 -8.20 -1.47 -7.15
N PHE A 235 -7.67 -1.23 -5.96
CA PHE A 235 -6.35 -1.70 -5.57
C PHE A 235 -6.48 -2.95 -4.68
N VAL A 236 -5.73 -4.00 -5.00
CA VAL A 236 -5.69 -5.23 -4.20
C VAL A 236 -4.23 -5.52 -3.86
N ALA A 237 -3.93 -5.93 -2.63
CA ALA A 237 -2.57 -6.30 -2.27
C ALA A 237 -2.48 -7.43 -1.23
N GLN A 238 -1.54 -8.35 -1.46
CA GLN A 238 -1.10 -9.32 -0.46
C GLN A 238 0.15 -8.79 0.23
N ILE A 239 -0.02 -7.85 1.17
CA ILE A 239 1.11 -7.09 1.70
C ILE A 239 1.99 -7.98 2.62
N PRO A 240 3.33 -7.91 2.49
CA PRO A 240 4.23 -8.69 3.33
C PRO A 240 3.95 -8.43 4.82
N ASN A 241 4.01 -9.47 5.66
CA ASN A 241 3.75 -9.34 7.09
C ASN A 241 5.00 -8.82 7.84
N THR A 242 5.39 -7.61 7.48
CA THR A 242 6.60 -6.91 7.94
C THR A 242 6.32 -5.42 8.07
N VAL A 243 7.25 -4.70 8.71
CA VAL A 243 7.20 -3.22 8.78
C VAL A 243 7.11 -2.59 7.37
N HIS A 244 7.74 -3.21 6.37
CA HIS A 244 7.68 -2.73 4.98
C HIS A 244 6.26 -2.78 4.41
N GLY A 245 5.49 -3.84 4.70
CA GLY A 245 4.08 -3.92 4.31
C GLY A 245 3.21 -2.92 5.06
N GLU A 246 3.42 -2.75 6.37
CA GLU A 246 2.73 -1.73 7.16
C GLU A 246 3.03 -0.30 6.66
N GLN A 247 4.26 -0.04 6.21
CA GLN A 247 4.65 1.22 5.61
C GLN A 247 3.90 1.50 4.30
N LEU A 248 3.77 0.51 3.42
CA LEU A 248 2.97 0.67 2.20
C LEU A 248 1.52 1.02 2.51
N PHE A 249 0.91 0.27 3.45
CA PHE A 249 -0.45 0.54 3.89
C PHE A 249 -0.59 1.99 4.40
N ALA A 250 0.32 2.44 5.26
CA ALA A 250 0.30 3.82 5.75
C ALA A 250 0.48 4.84 4.61
N GLN A 251 1.44 4.64 3.69
CA GLN A 251 1.69 5.53 2.56
C GLN A 251 0.45 5.71 1.68
N LEU A 252 -0.27 4.62 1.39
CA LEU A 252 -1.56 4.64 0.68
C LEU A 252 -2.58 5.52 1.38
N ILE A 253 -2.77 5.31 2.69
CA ILE A 253 -3.74 6.09 3.48
C ILE A 253 -3.39 7.58 3.48
N HIS A 254 -2.10 7.93 3.62
CA HIS A 254 -1.64 9.32 3.63
C HIS A 254 -1.76 10.01 2.25
N ALA A 255 -1.84 9.25 1.15
CA ALA A 255 -2.05 9.78 -0.19
C ALA A 255 -3.52 10.17 -0.49
N ILE A 256 -4.48 9.69 0.31
CA ILE A 256 -5.92 9.98 0.15
C ILE A 256 -6.21 11.50 0.14
N PRO A 257 -5.90 12.28 1.20
CA PRO A 257 -6.38 13.66 1.32
C PRO A 257 -5.80 14.58 0.26
N SER A 258 -4.60 14.28 -0.25
CA SER A 258 -3.90 15.06 -1.25
C SER A 258 -4.25 14.67 -2.69
N GLY A 259 -4.97 13.55 -2.89
CA GLY A 259 -5.26 13.02 -4.21
C GLY A 259 -4.00 12.64 -4.98
N PHE A 260 -2.91 12.29 -4.28
CA PHE A 260 -1.67 11.83 -4.91
C PHE A 260 -1.76 10.35 -5.30
N TRP A 261 -0.82 9.94 -6.16
CA TRP A 261 -0.66 8.55 -6.55
C TRP A 261 -1.96 7.94 -7.15
N LEU A 262 -2.53 6.86 -6.62
CA LEU A 262 -3.76 6.27 -7.18
C LEU A 262 -4.98 7.18 -7.00
N PHE A 263 -4.97 8.03 -5.97
CA PHE A 263 -6.09 8.94 -5.68
C PHE A 263 -6.15 10.12 -6.64
N LYS A 264 -5.15 10.28 -7.52
CA LYS A 264 -5.19 11.20 -8.66
C LYS A 264 -6.25 10.79 -9.70
N PHE A 265 -6.75 9.56 -9.60
CA PHE A 265 -7.80 8.94 -10.42
C PHE A 265 -9.16 8.82 -9.70
N GLY A 266 -9.32 9.46 -8.54
CA GLY A 266 -10.57 9.46 -7.76
C GLY A 266 -10.53 8.59 -6.51
N ARG A 267 -11.71 8.23 -6.02
CA ARG A 267 -11.89 7.47 -4.77
C ARG A 267 -11.62 5.98 -4.98
N VAL A 268 -10.33 5.60 -4.94
CA VAL A 268 -9.87 4.22 -5.16
C VAL A 268 -10.12 3.37 -3.92
N LYS A 269 -10.96 2.33 -4.06
CA LYS A 269 -11.15 1.30 -3.03
C LYS A 269 -9.92 0.40 -2.97
N MET A 270 -9.48 0.07 -1.76
CA MET A 270 -8.31 -0.77 -1.53
C MET A 270 -8.68 -2.00 -0.70
N VAL A 271 -8.13 -3.16 -1.05
CA VAL A 271 -8.32 -4.41 -0.32
C VAL A 271 -6.97 -5.06 -0.03
N PHE A 272 -6.72 -5.41 1.22
CA PHE A 272 -5.45 -5.94 1.69
C PHE A 272 -5.63 -7.29 2.36
N VAL A 273 -4.91 -8.31 1.88
CA VAL A 273 -4.54 -9.44 2.74
C VAL A 273 -3.34 -8.98 3.57
N CYS A 274 -3.50 -8.92 4.89
CA CYS A 274 -2.53 -8.28 5.78
C CYS A 274 -2.47 -8.94 7.15
N GLY A 275 -1.44 -8.60 7.93
CA GLY A 275 -1.34 -9.05 9.32
C GLY A 275 -2.49 -8.54 10.17
N GLU A 276 -3.06 -9.40 11.02
CA GLU A 276 -4.19 -9.10 11.92
C GLU A 276 -3.99 -7.80 12.71
N THR A 277 -2.75 -7.54 13.15
CA THR A 277 -2.42 -6.32 13.90
C THR A 277 -2.70 -5.02 13.14
N VAL A 278 -2.58 -5.02 11.80
CA VAL A 278 -2.93 -3.86 10.96
C VAL A 278 -4.43 -3.65 10.96
N ALA A 279 -5.20 -4.72 10.74
CA ALA A 279 -6.65 -4.67 10.73
C ALA A 279 -7.23 -4.24 12.09
N ILE A 280 -6.81 -4.86 13.19
CA ILE A 280 -7.24 -4.50 14.55
C ILE A 280 -6.99 -3.02 14.81
N ARG A 281 -5.79 -2.52 14.50
CA ARG A 281 -5.44 -1.10 14.73
C ARG A 281 -6.22 -0.17 13.81
N ALA A 282 -6.47 -0.55 12.56
CA ALA A 282 -7.24 0.24 11.59
C ALA A 282 -8.71 0.38 12.01
N LEU A 283 -9.31 -0.68 12.54
CA LEU A 283 -10.72 -0.76 12.96
C LEU A 283 -10.97 -0.21 14.37
N ALA A 284 -9.94 -0.13 15.22
CA ALA A 284 -10.09 0.25 16.62
C ALA A 284 -10.76 1.62 16.81
N THR A 285 -11.90 1.63 17.48
CA THR A 285 -12.69 2.83 17.84
C THR A 285 -12.15 3.47 19.13
N PRO A 286 -12.55 4.70 19.49
CA PRO A 286 -12.20 5.31 20.78
C PRO A 286 -12.61 4.48 22.01
N ALA A 287 -13.67 3.65 21.88
CA ALA A 287 -14.08 2.73 22.94
C ALA A 287 -13.08 1.58 23.16
N GLN A 288 -12.33 1.19 22.13
CA GLN A 288 -11.34 0.12 22.17
C GLN A 288 -9.95 0.67 22.49
N THR A 289 -9.82 1.26 23.68
CA THR A 289 -8.64 2.04 24.10
C THR A 289 -7.33 1.25 24.06
N LYS A 290 -7.36 -0.09 24.17
CA LYS A 290 -6.17 -0.96 24.08
C LYS A 290 -5.56 -0.93 22.68
N ASP A 291 -6.39 -1.08 21.66
CA ASP A 291 -5.96 -1.28 20.28
C ASP A 291 -5.92 0.03 19.48
N ARG A 292 -6.61 1.06 19.98
CA ARG A 292 -6.62 2.41 19.41
C ARG A 292 -5.21 3.00 19.35
N ALA A 293 -4.81 3.42 18.16
CA ALA A 293 -3.49 3.99 17.88
C ALA A 293 -3.58 5.05 16.77
N LYS A 294 -2.48 5.80 16.56
CA LYS A 294 -2.33 6.78 15.46
C LYS A 294 -2.84 6.23 14.12
N LEU A 295 -2.47 4.99 13.79
CA LEU A 295 -2.84 4.35 12.53
C LEU A 295 -4.36 4.32 12.35
N GLY A 296 -5.12 3.77 13.31
CA GLY A 296 -6.58 3.71 13.26
C GLY A 296 -7.25 5.06 13.21
N ALA A 297 -6.76 6.02 14.01
CA ALA A 297 -7.27 7.40 13.95
C ALA A 297 -7.07 8.02 12.57
N THR A 298 -5.90 7.81 11.94
CA THR A 298 -5.61 8.33 10.59
C THR A 298 -6.49 7.66 9.54
N VAL A 299 -6.56 6.32 9.54
CA VAL A 299 -7.39 5.54 8.63
C VAL A 299 -8.84 6.01 8.69
N GLN A 300 -9.43 6.07 9.89
CA GLN A 300 -10.84 6.40 10.06
C GLN A 300 -11.17 7.89 9.82
N CYS A 301 -10.19 8.79 9.87
CA CYS A 301 -10.41 10.19 9.47
C CYS A 301 -10.46 10.37 7.95
N LEU A 302 -9.93 9.43 7.19
CA LEU A 302 -9.74 9.53 5.74
C LEU A 302 -10.55 8.49 4.96
N SER A 303 -10.98 7.42 5.61
CA SER A 303 -11.57 6.24 4.99
C SER A 303 -12.44 5.44 5.98
N THR A 304 -13.25 4.54 5.43
CA THR A 304 -14.02 3.55 6.17
C THR A 304 -13.32 2.19 6.09
N PRO A 305 -12.68 1.72 7.18
CA PRO A 305 -12.13 0.37 7.23
C PRO A 305 -13.23 -0.66 7.49
N GLU A 306 -13.15 -1.80 6.81
CA GLU A 306 -14.08 -2.92 6.92
C GLU A 306 -13.31 -4.24 6.94
N LEU A 307 -13.64 -5.11 7.91
CA LEU A 307 -13.06 -6.45 7.98
C LEU A 307 -13.84 -7.41 7.10
N LEU A 308 -13.24 -7.87 5.99
CA LEU A 308 -13.85 -8.86 5.10
C LEU A 308 -13.67 -10.28 5.62
N PHE A 309 -12.52 -10.53 6.25
CA PHE A 309 -12.18 -11.80 6.91
C PHE A 309 -11.41 -11.51 8.19
N SER A 310 -11.89 -12.08 9.29
CA SER A 310 -11.16 -12.08 10.55
C SER A 310 -10.01 -13.09 10.53
N ALA A 311 -9.09 -12.94 11.48
CA ALA A 311 -7.98 -13.88 11.63
C ALA A 311 -8.48 -15.29 11.94
N GLU A 312 -9.53 -15.42 12.74
CA GLU A 312 -10.12 -16.70 13.14
C GLU A 312 -10.68 -17.47 11.94
N GLN A 313 -11.26 -16.78 10.95
CA GLN A 313 -11.76 -17.40 9.71
C GLN A 313 -10.63 -17.95 8.82
N LEU A 314 -9.40 -17.52 9.06
CA LEU A 314 -8.21 -17.87 8.30
C LEU A 314 -7.25 -18.73 9.13
N GLN A 315 -7.77 -19.43 10.14
CA GLN A 315 -7.05 -20.42 10.94
C GLN A 315 -7.55 -21.86 10.70
N PRO A 316 -6.66 -22.86 10.79
CA PRO A 316 -5.21 -22.71 10.98
C PRO A 316 -4.52 -22.17 9.73
N TYR A 317 -3.50 -21.31 9.90
CA TYR A 317 -2.82 -20.60 8.80
C TYR A 317 -2.39 -21.50 7.61
N ALA A 318 -1.91 -22.72 7.89
CA ALA A 318 -1.43 -23.66 6.87
C ALA A 318 -2.51 -24.11 5.88
N ASP A 319 -3.79 -23.99 6.24
CA ASP A 319 -4.92 -24.41 5.41
C ASP A 319 -5.29 -23.34 4.36
N TYR A 320 -4.74 -22.13 4.48
CA TYR A 320 -5.13 -20.98 3.66
C TYR A 320 -3.96 -20.35 2.92
N PHE A 321 -2.74 -20.41 3.46
CA PHE A 321 -1.60 -19.65 2.96
C PHE A 321 -0.38 -20.51 2.64
N TYR A 322 0.42 -20.01 1.70
CA TYR A 322 1.76 -20.54 1.42
C TYR A 322 2.84 -19.45 1.56
N PRO A 323 4.02 -19.73 2.13
CA PRO A 323 4.43 -21.00 2.75
C PRO A 323 3.55 -21.37 3.94
N SER A 324 3.34 -22.66 4.22
CA SER A 324 2.47 -23.16 5.30
C SER A 324 2.97 -22.81 6.72
N ILE A 325 4.22 -22.39 6.83
CA ILE A 325 4.79 -21.81 8.04
C ILE A 325 4.96 -20.31 7.78
N PRO A 326 4.30 -19.43 8.57
CA PRO A 326 4.33 -18.01 8.35
C PRO A 326 5.76 -17.48 8.49
N SER A 327 6.23 -16.79 7.46
CA SER A 327 7.51 -16.09 7.49
C SER A 327 7.38 -14.80 8.29
N ILE A 328 7.92 -14.78 9.51
CA ILE A 328 7.94 -13.57 10.33
C ILE A 328 9.15 -12.73 9.91
N GLY A 329 8.91 -11.45 9.57
CA GLY A 329 9.97 -10.48 9.28
C GLY A 329 11.01 -10.39 10.40
N PRO A 330 12.24 -9.91 10.13
CA PRO A 330 13.21 -9.61 11.18
C PRO A 330 12.53 -8.73 12.24
N ARG A 331 12.57 -9.18 13.49
CA ARG A 331 12.27 -8.31 14.62
C ARG A 331 13.18 -7.09 14.47
N VAL A 332 12.66 -5.88 14.64
CA VAL A 332 13.52 -4.75 15.00
C VAL A 332 14.41 -5.26 16.14
N PRO A 333 15.75 -5.21 16.04
CA PRO A 333 16.62 -5.83 17.02
C PRO A 333 16.23 -5.29 18.39
N ILE A 334 15.76 -6.21 19.23
CA ILE A 334 15.64 -5.98 20.66
C ILE A 334 17.09 -5.82 21.10
N THR A 335 17.55 -4.59 21.28
CA THR A 335 18.65 -4.36 22.22
C THR A 335 18.26 -5.10 23.50
N ASN A 336 19.16 -5.90 24.08
CA ASN A 336 18.89 -6.72 25.28
C ASN A 336 18.35 -5.93 26.50
N THR A 337 18.30 -4.61 26.40
CA THR A 337 17.50 -3.73 27.25
C THR A 337 16.02 -3.78 26.86
N PHE A 338 15.24 -4.53 27.64
CA PHE A 338 13.79 -4.42 27.72
C PHE A 338 13.42 -2.92 27.85
N ILE A 339 12.85 -2.31 26.81
CA ILE A 339 12.20 -1.00 26.92
C ILE A 339 10.80 -1.28 27.48
N PRO A 340 10.46 -0.82 28.70
CA PRO A 340 9.18 -1.14 29.36
C PRO A 340 7.92 -0.72 28.59
N ASN A 341 8.06 0.02 27.49
CA ASN A 341 6.97 0.53 26.64
C ASN A 341 7.14 0.17 25.15
N ALA A 342 8.07 -0.72 24.79
CA ALA A 342 8.06 -1.27 23.45
C ALA A 342 6.80 -2.13 23.32
N ASN A 343 5.86 -1.75 22.45
CA ASN A 343 4.74 -2.60 22.08
C ASN A 343 5.30 -3.96 21.69
N ILE A 344 5.19 -4.93 22.60
CA ILE A 344 5.53 -6.31 22.35
C ILE A 344 4.46 -6.77 21.36
N SER A 345 4.76 -6.64 20.06
CA SER A 345 4.04 -7.41 19.06
C SER A 345 4.33 -8.86 19.42
N SER A 346 3.42 -9.49 20.17
CA SER A 346 3.48 -10.91 20.45
C SER A 346 3.68 -11.59 19.10
N GLY A 347 4.79 -12.29 18.91
CA GLY A 347 5.13 -12.89 17.61
C GLY A 347 4.07 -13.87 17.09
N LEU A 348 3.05 -14.19 17.90
CA LEU A 348 1.85 -14.93 17.55
C LEU A 348 0.84 -14.12 16.73
N SER A 349 0.50 -12.88 17.12
CA SER A 349 -0.44 -12.03 16.34
C SER A 349 0.14 -11.65 14.97
N LYS A 350 1.47 -11.57 14.86
CA LYS A 350 2.20 -11.43 13.60
C LYS A 350 2.18 -12.68 12.72
N ARG A 351 1.50 -13.76 13.09
CA ARG A 351 1.28 -14.93 12.21
C ARG A 351 -0.12 -14.93 11.61
N ASN A 352 -1.06 -14.31 12.31
CA ASN A 352 -2.44 -14.24 11.89
C ASN A 352 -2.57 -13.23 10.75
N LEU A 353 -3.34 -13.61 9.74
CA LEU A 353 -3.66 -12.79 8.61
C LEU A 353 -5.16 -12.54 8.58
N SER A 354 -5.53 -11.40 8.03
CA SER A 354 -6.92 -10.93 7.88
C SER A 354 -7.05 -10.28 6.51
N VAL A 355 -8.30 -10.04 6.09
CA VAL A 355 -8.57 -9.29 4.87
C VAL A 355 -9.32 -8.02 5.24
N LEU A 356 -8.70 -6.89 4.93
CA LEU A 356 -9.16 -5.55 5.27
C LEU A 356 -9.50 -4.79 4.00
N SER A 357 -10.71 -4.26 3.92
CA SER A 357 -11.14 -3.30 2.90
C SER A 357 -11.02 -1.89 3.46
N ILE A 358 -10.57 -0.96 2.63
CA ILE A 358 -10.49 0.47 2.90
C ILE A 358 -11.20 1.20 1.76
N ASP A 359 -12.27 1.92 2.07
CA ASP A 359 -12.93 2.83 1.13
C ASP A 359 -12.73 4.28 1.58
N PRO A 360 -12.02 5.14 0.81
CA PRO A 360 -11.86 6.53 1.21
C PRO A 360 -13.21 7.23 1.43
N LEU A 361 -13.27 8.21 2.33
CA LEU A 361 -14.50 8.94 2.60
C LEU A 361 -14.82 9.90 1.43
N LYS A 362 -16.10 10.01 1.08
CA LYS A 362 -16.61 11.09 0.20
C LYS A 362 -16.24 12.47 0.76
N HIS A 363 -16.35 12.62 2.08
CA HIS A 363 -15.94 13.81 2.81
C HIS A 363 -14.95 13.41 3.91
N ALA A 364 -13.65 13.47 3.60
CA ALA A 364 -12.61 13.23 4.60
C ALA A 364 -12.73 14.23 5.75
N LEU A 365 -12.54 13.76 6.98
CA LEU A 365 -12.60 14.62 8.17
C LEU A 365 -11.40 15.57 8.23
N VAL A 366 -10.26 15.15 7.66
CA VAL A 366 -9.03 15.93 7.58
C VAL A 366 -8.78 16.32 6.13
N SER A 367 -8.68 17.62 5.87
CA SER A 367 -8.39 18.16 4.54
C SER A 367 -6.90 18.04 4.21
N SER A 368 -6.55 18.10 2.91
CA SER A 368 -5.13 18.16 2.50
C SER A 368 -4.35 19.29 3.17
N ARG A 369 -5.01 20.41 3.47
CA ARG A 369 -4.38 21.56 4.12
C ARG A 369 -4.01 21.27 5.57
N ASP A 370 -4.90 20.59 6.30
CA ASP A 370 -4.73 20.34 7.74
C ASP A 370 -3.94 19.05 8.02
N MET A 371 -3.58 18.31 6.96
CA MET A 371 -2.99 16.98 7.09
C MET A 371 -1.63 16.99 7.81
N ASP A 372 -0.77 17.96 7.53
CA ASP A 372 0.52 18.10 8.21
C ASP A 372 0.34 18.39 9.71
N SER A 373 -0.61 19.26 10.06
CA SER A 373 -1.02 19.51 11.46
C SER A 373 -1.52 18.24 12.12
N PHE A 374 -2.39 17.50 11.44
CA PHE A 374 -2.98 16.27 11.94
C PHE A 374 -1.90 15.21 12.21
N GLU A 375 -1.00 14.98 11.26
CA GLU A 375 0.14 14.08 11.36
C GLU A 375 1.04 14.41 12.54
N PHE A 376 1.40 15.70 12.66
CA PHE A 376 2.21 16.21 13.74
C PHE A 376 1.55 15.98 15.10
N LEU A 377 0.28 16.37 15.23
CA LEU A 377 -0.48 16.18 16.46
C LEU A 377 -0.63 14.71 16.80
N ALA A 378 -1.10 13.88 15.87
CA ALA A 378 -1.34 12.47 16.13
C ALA A 378 -0.05 11.73 16.51
N ARG A 379 1.09 12.05 15.88
CA ARG A 379 2.40 11.49 16.28
C ARG A 379 2.74 11.82 17.73
N ASN A 380 2.61 13.08 18.13
CA ASN A 380 3.00 13.53 19.48
C ASN A 380 2.00 13.11 20.56
N LEU A 381 0.69 13.23 20.27
CA LEU A 381 -0.37 12.94 21.22
C LEU A 381 -0.45 11.44 21.55
N PHE A 382 -0.35 10.55 20.56
CA PHE A 382 -0.49 9.11 20.80
C PHE A 382 0.72 8.49 21.55
N VAL A 383 1.83 9.22 21.71
CA VAL A 383 2.90 8.84 22.66
C VAL A 383 2.39 8.93 24.11
N LEU A 384 1.53 9.92 24.39
CA LEU A 384 0.92 10.17 25.69
C LEU A 384 -0.57 9.76 25.69
N ARG A 385 -0.92 8.68 25.00
CA ARG A 385 -2.32 8.33 24.70
C ARG A 385 -3.23 8.18 25.92
N THR A 386 -2.70 7.83 27.09
CA THR A 386 -3.47 7.68 28.34
C THR A 386 -3.62 8.97 29.13
N LYS A 387 -2.86 10.02 28.79
CA LYS A 387 -2.88 11.31 29.49
C LYS A 387 -4.06 12.16 29.02
N PRO A 388 -4.57 13.05 29.90
CA PRO A 388 -5.50 14.11 29.49
C PRO A 388 -4.94 14.95 28.35
N ILE A 389 -5.79 15.32 27.39
CA ILE A 389 -5.38 16.09 26.21
C ILE A 389 -4.73 17.44 26.57
N ALA A 390 -5.18 18.10 27.65
CA ALA A 390 -4.56 19.34 28.11
C ALA A 390 -3.13 19.17 28.64
N GLU A 391 -2.81 18.01 29.23
CA GLU A 391 -1.44 17.66 29.62
C GLU A 391 -0.61 17.31 28.39
N ALA A 392 -1.14 16.45 27.51
CA ALA A 392 -0.45 16.00 26.31
C ALA A 392 -0.07 17.16 25.36
N LEU A 393 -0.96 18.14 25.16
CA LEU A 393 -0.68 19.30 24.30
C LEU A 393 0.46 20.18 24.82
N LYS A 394 0.73 20.20 26.13
CA LYS A 394 1.90 20.94 26.68
C LYS A 394 3.22 20.35 26.19
N HIS A 395 3.25 19.08 25.83
CA HIS A 395 4.42 18.40 25.26
C HIS A 395 4.53 18.55 23.74
N VAL A 396 3.44 18.93 23.05
CA VAL A 396 3.42 19.11 21.59
C VAL A 396 4.14 20.39 21.20
N ALA A 397 3.74 21.52 21.79
CA ALA A 397 4.37 22.82 21.57
C ALA A 397 4.05 23.78 22.74
N PRO A 398 4.94 24.75 23.05
CA PRO A 398 4.70 25.73 24.10
C PRO A 398 3.39 26.49 23.90
N GLY A 399 2.49 26.43 24.88
CA GLY A 399 1.20 27.11 24.81
C GLY A 399 0.12 26.42 23.97
N ALA A 400 0.38 25.25 23.37
CA ALA A 400 -0.57 24.55 22.51
C ALA A 400 -1.86 24.17 23.24
N ALA A 401 -1.83 23.96 24.56
CA ALA A 401 -3.05 23.70 25.34
C ALA A 401 -4.10 24.83 25.21
N ASN A 402 -3.72 26.05 24.81
CA ASN A 402 -4.66 27.14 24.57
C ASN A 402 -5.61 26.88 23.39
N VAL A 403 -5.26 26.00 22.45
CA VAL A 403 -6.15 25.65 21.33
C VAL A 403 -7.44 24.98 21.80
N LEU A 404 -7.43 24.33 22.97
CA LEU A 404 -8.63 23.72 23.56
C LEU A 404 -9.71 24.75 23.89
N LYS A 405 -9.34 26.03 24.12
CA LYS A 405 -10.33 27.10 24.33
C LYS A 405 -11.23 27.33 23.10
N MET A 406 -10.72 27.03 21.90
CA MET A 406 -11.47 27.13 20.65
C MET A 406 -12.37 25.91 20.39
N LEU A 407 -12.17 24.83 21.14
CA LEU A 407 -12.92 23.57 21.07
C LEU A 407 -13.71 23.32 22.36
N ALA A 408 -13.81 24.31 23.25
CA ALA A 408 -14.53 24.21 24.50
C ALA A 408 -16.05 24.31 24.26
N PRO A 409 -16.90 23.69 25.11
CA PRO A 409 -18.36 23.79 25.00
C PRO A 409 -18.88 25.23 25.01
N THR A 410 -18.16 26.13 25.69
CA THR A 410 -18.52 27.54 25.84
C THR A 410 -18.23 28.38 24.58
N HIS A 411 -17.43 27.86 23.63
CA HIS A 411 -17.06 28.60 22.44
C HIS A 411 -18.24 28.66 21.45
N PRO A 412 -18.64 29.85 20.92
CA PRO A 412 -19.84 29.99 20.08
C PRO A 412 -19.89 29.04 18.87
N ARG A 413 -18.73 28.79 18.22
CA ARG A 413 -18.65 27.86 17.07
C ARG A 413 -18.95 26.41 17.42
N MET A 414 -18.77 26.00 18.68
CA MET A 414 -18.98 24.62 19.12
C MET A 414 -20.45 24.33 19.45
N GLN A 415 -21.28 25.37 19.67
CA GLN A 415 -22.72 25.19 19.89
C GLN A 415 -23.40 24.51 18.71
N SER A 416 -22.96 24.81 17.48
CA SER A 416 -23.43 24.17 16.25
C SER A 416 -22.73 22.85 15.90
N ARG A 417 -21.70 22.45 16.66
CA ARG A 417 -20.83 21.29 16.37
C ARG A 417 -20.43 20.56 17.65
N PRO A 418 -21.40 20.03 18.42
CA PRO A 418 -21.14 19.40 19.71
C PRO A 418 -20.18 18.19 19.61
N GLU A 419 -20.12 17.53 18.46
CA GLU A 419 -19.24 16.40 18.17
C GLU A 419 -17.74 16.78 18.11
N GLN A 420 -17.43 18.07 17.93
CA GLN A 420 -16.06 18.60 17.87
C GLN A 420 -15.56 19.14 19.21
N VAL A 421 -16.42 19.17 20.22
CA VAL A 421 -16.09 19.67 21.55
C VAL A 421 -15.06 18.74 22.20
N ILE A 422 -14.01 19.33 22.79
CA ILE A 422 -12.98 18.60 23.52
C ILE A 422 -12.89 19.15 24.94
N LEU A 423 -13.03 18.26 25.93
CA LEU A 423 -12.82 18.60 27.33
C LEU A 423 -11.34 18.42 27.71
N PRO A 424 -10.72 19.34 28.49
CA PRO A 424 -9.31 19.27 28.87
C PRO A 424 -8.86 17.96 29.52
N GLU A 425 -9.76 17.32 30.27
CA GLU A 425 -9.57 16.08 31.02
C GLU A 425 -9.71 14.82 30.15
N THR A 426 -10.25 14.93 28.94
CA THR A 426 -10.44 13.78 28.05
C THR A 426 -9.10 13.13 27.72
N PRO A 427 -8.91 11.82 28.01
CA PRO A 427 -7.71 11.11 27.61
C PRO A 427 -7.54 11.12 26.09
N VAL A 428 -6.31 11.30 25.59
CA VAL A 428 -6.03 11.34 24.14
C VAL A 428 -6.61 10.14 23.39
N VAL A 429 -6.48 8.93 23.96
CA VAL A 429 -6.98 7.68 23.35
C VAL A 429 -8.50 7.65 23.19
N ALA A 430 -9.22 8.42 23.99
CA ALA A 430 -10.68 8.50 23.97
C ALA A 430 -11.21 9.58 23.01
N LEU A 431 -10.33 10.37 22.37
CA LEU A 431 -10.75 11.36 21.39
C LEU A 431 -11.35 10.69 20.15
N THR A 432 -12.50 11.21 19.70
CA THR A 432 -13.15 10.78 18.45
C THR A 432 -12.37 11.27 17.23
N ASN A 433 -12.71 10.74 16.05
CA ASN A 433 -12.08 11.16 14.81
C ASN A 433 -12.43 12.63 14.49
N GLU A 434 -13.67 13.04 14.76
CA GLU A 434 -14.16 14.40 14.59
C GLU A 434 -13.43 15.38 15.50
N GLN A 435 -13.20 15.00 16.76
CA GLN A 435 -12.41 15.79 17.72
C GLN A 435 -10.96 15.92 17.26
N LEU A 436 -10.31 14.84 16.82
CA LEU A 436 -8.94 14.88 16.32
C LEU A 436 -8.80 15.75 15.06
N ALA A 437 -9.75 15.64 14.13
CA ALA A 437 -9.80 16.46 12.93
C ALA A 437 -10.04 17.95 13.26
N ALA A 438 -10.97 18.25 14.16
CA ALA A 438 -11.22 19.61 14.62
C ALA A 438 -9.99 20.22 15.33
N LEU A 439 -9.30 19.41 16.14
CA LEU A 439 -8.04 19.80 16.78
C LEU A 439 -6.97 20.17 15.75
N ALA A 440 -6.80 19.37 14.69
CA ALA A 440 -5.87 19.68 13.61
C ALA A 440 -6.22 20.98 12.88
N ALA A 441 -7.50 21.18 12.53
CA ALA A 441 -7.96 22.38 11.82
C ALA A 441 -7.83 23.66 12.66
N VAL A 442 -7.98 23.57 14.00
CA VAL A 442 -7.75 24.69 14.91
C VAL A 442 -6.26 24.94 15.10
N PHE A 443 -5.45 23.89 15.24
CA PHE A 443 -4.00 23.98 15.37
C PHE A 443 -3.35 24.59 14.12
N GLU A 444 -3.82 24.25 12.93
CA GLU A 444 -3.41 24.85 11.65
C GLU A 444 -3.59 26.38 11.64
N LYS A 445 -4.66 26.87 12.27
CA LYS A 445 -5.01 28.30 12.30
C LYS A 445 -4.44 29.02 13.52
N TRP A 446 -3.74 28.32 14.40
CA TRP A 446 -3.23 28.89 15.62
C TRP A 446 -2.00 29.76 15.32
N PRO A 447 -1.98 31.06 15.67
CA PRO A 447 -0.90 31.98 15.25
C PRO A 447 0.50 31.62 15.78
N PHE A 448 0.56 30.83 16.85
CA PHE A 448 1.82 30.39 17.48
C PHE A 448 2.15 28.93 17.16
N ARG A 449 1.48 28.35 16.16
CA ARG A 449 1.83 27.03 15.65
C ARG A 449 3.30 27.03 15.19
N PRO A 450 4.10 25.99 15.51
CA PRO A 450 5.43 25.86 14.93
C PRO A 450 5.37 25.87 13.40
N GLU A 451 6.27 26.61 12.76
CA GLU A 451 6.39 26.64 11.30
C GLU A 451 6.86 25.27 10.79
N ASN A 452 7.89 24.72 11.44
CA ASN A 452 8.41 23.38 11.16
C ASN A 452 7.66 22.34 11.99
N LEU A 453 6.80 21.57 11.34
CA LEU A 453 6.12 20.42 11.94
C LEU A 453 6.92 19.11 11.82
N PHE A 454 8.11 19.17 11.24
CA PHE A 454 9.05 18.05 11.18
C PHE A 454 9.98 18.10 12.39
N GLU A 455 10.29 16.94 12.98
CA GLU A 455 11.23 16.86 14.11
C GLU A 455 12.66 17.05 13.59
N ASP A 456 13.21 18.27 13.69
CA ASP A 456 14.64 18.52 13.42
C ASP A 456 15.56 17.79 14.44
N GLY A 457 15.01 17.39 15.59
CA GLY A 457 15.73 16.84 16.75
C GLY A 457 16.41 15.47 16.55
N ARG A 458 16.28 14.82 15.39
CA ARG A 458 17.08 13.63 15.04
C ARG A 458 18.24 13.91 14.10
N MET A 459 18.26 15.06 13.44
CA MET A 459 19.37 15.45 12.54
C MET A 459 20.53 16.10 13.29
N ILE A 460 20.29 16.62 14.51
CA ILE A 460 21.30 17.31 15.32
C ILE A 460 21.87 16.37 16.40
N ARG A 461 22.38 15.21 16.00
CA ARG A 461 23.36 14.43 16.78
C ARG A 461 24.33 13.76 15.80
N ASN A 462 25.30 14.54 15.33
CA ASN A 462 26.69 14.13 15.04
C ASN A 462 27.41 15.19 14.20
N SER A 463 27.70 16.36 14.78
CA SER A 463 28.67 17.31 14.20
C SER A 463 29.86 17.61 15.11
N LYS A 464 30.07 16.85 16.21
CA LYS A 464 31.18 17.10 17.16
C LYS A 464 31.95 15.87 17.65
N THR A 465 31.82 14.71 17.01
CA THR A 465 32.64 13.52 17.36
C THR A 465 33.06 12.79 16.09
N ASP A 466 34.01 13.38 15.37
CA ASP A 466 34.89 12.69 14.42
C ASP A 466 36.25 13.38 14.45
N LYS A 467 36.96 13.19 15.57
CA LYS A 467 38.42 13.36 15.71
C LYS A 467 38.89 12.44 16.85
N GLN A 468 38.98 11.15 16.54
CA GLN A 468 39.56 10.01 17.29
C GLN A 468 38.70 8.84 16.83
N PHE A 469 39.10 8.01 15.87
CA PHE A 469 40.31 7.21 15.79
C PHE A 469 40.75 7.09 14.32
N PHE A 470 42.07 7.19 14.10
CA PHE A 470 42.73 6.58 12.93
C PHE A 470 42.82 5.07 13.15
#